data_AF-A0A392REN9-F1
#
_entry.id   AF-A0A392REN9-F1
#
_cell.length_a   1.000
_cell.length_b   1.000
_cell.length_c   1.000
_cell.angle_alpha   90.00
_cell.angle_beta   90.00
_cell.angle_gamma   90.00
#
_symmetry.space_group_name_H-M   'P 1'
#
loop_
_entity.id
_entity.type
_entity.pdbx_description
1 polymer ?
#
loop_
_entity_poly.entity_id
_entity_poly.type
_entity_poly.pdbx_seq_one_letter_code
_entity_poly.pdbx_strand_id
1 'polypeptide(L)'
;FADVPAEAYKTLTSLKAVTAYGFDLVRGTKTLDLIKQGFPSGKLLFAGVVDGRNIWANNLESSLNTLQTLGDIVGKEKVVVSTSCSLLHTAVDLVNETKLDQEIKSWLAFAAQ
;
A
#
# COMPACT_ATOMS: atom_id res chain seq x y z
N PHE A 1 9.34 -0.42 -1.56
CA PHE A 1 10.16 0.76 -1.94
C PHE A 1 10.12 1.07 -3.43
N ALA A 2 10.02 0.07 -4.29
CA ALA A 2 9.90 0.18 -5.75
C ALA A 2 8.98 -0.94 -6.25
N ASP A 3 8.76 -0.99 -7.55
CA ASP A 3 8.07 -2.08 -8.21
C ASP A 3 8.88 -3.38 -8.19
N VAL A 4 8.17 -4.49 -8.27
CA VAL A 4 8.74 -5.83 -8.44
C VAL A 4 8.85 -6.13 -9.94
N PRO A 5 10.07 -6.41 -10.46
CA PRO A 5 10.25 -6.82 -11.85
C PRO A 5 9.48 -8.11 -12.19
N ALA A 6 9.08 -8.28 -13.44
CA ALA A 6 8.21 -9.39 -13.86
C ALA A 6 8.73 -10.79 -13.47
N GLU A 7 10.02 -11.08 -13.67
CA GLU A 7 10.61 -12.37 -13.28
C GLU A 7 10.70 -12.55 -11.76
N ALA A 8 10.97 -11.48 -11.02
CA ALA A 8 10.94 -11.49 -9.56
C ALA A 8 9.51 -11.72 -9.05
N TYR A 9 8.51 -11.15 -9.72
CA TYR A 9 7.09 -11.35 -9.38
C TYR A 9 6.67 -12.81 -9.54
N LYS A 10 7.02 -13.45 -10.67
CA LYS A 10 6.79 -14.89 -10.90
C LYS A 10 7.45 -15.75 -9.81
N THR A 11 8.69 -15.42 -9.46
CA THR A 11 9.43 -16.14 -8.41
C THR A 11 8.75 -15.98 -7.06
N LEU A 12 8.45 -14.74 -6.66
CA LEU A 12 7.83 -14.40 -5.37
C LEU A 12 6.47 -15.07 -5.22
N THR A 13 5.62 -15.00 -6.24
CA THR A 13 4.25 -15.53 -6.22
C THR A 13 4.15 -17.06 -6.31
N SER A 14 5.26 -17.75 -6.59
CA SER A 14 5.34 -19.23 -6.64
C SER A 14 6.06 -19.86 -5.43
N LEU A 15 6.52 -19.04 -4.47
CA LEU A 15 7.19 -19.53 -3.26
C LEU A 15 6.30 -20.50 -2.48
N LYS A 16 6.87 -21.66 -2.12
CA LYS A 16 6.18 -22.68 -1.33
C LYS A 16 5.90 -22.16 0.09
N ALA A 17 4.77 -22.60 0.65
CA ALA A 17 4.29 -22.25 1.99
C ALA A 17 3.99 -20.76 2.26
N VAL A 18 4.30 -19.84 1.34
CA VAL A 18 3.89 -18.43 1.48
C VAL A 18 2.39 -18.30 1.23
N THR A 19 1.68 -17.64 2.14
CA THR A 19 0.21 -17.49 2.08
C THR A 19 -0.24 -16.06 1.80
N ALA A 20 0.67 -15.09 1.86
CA ALA A 20 0.39 -13.68 1.70
C ALA A 20 1.55 -12.93 1.03
N TYR A 21 1.24 -11.88 0.29
CA TYR A 21 2.23 -11.02 -0.37
C TYR A 21 1.92 -9.55 -0.14
N GLY A 22 2.92 -8.78 0.30
CA GLY A 22 2.83 -7.34 0.46
C GLY A 22 3.54 -6.60 -0.65
N PHE A 23 2.87 -5.61 -1.21
CA PHE A 23 3.44 -4.76 -2.26
C PHE A 23 3.31 -3.28 -1.91
N ASP A 24 4.36 -2.53 -2.25
CA ASP A 24 4.35 -1.07 -2.21
C ASP A 24 3.57 -0.56 -3.43
N LEU A 25 2.34 -0.09 -3.21
CA LEU A 25 1.47 0.42 -4.26
C LEU A 25 1.43 1.95 -4.33
N VAL A 26 2.30 2.62 -3.58
CA VAL A 26 2.50 4.07 -3.71
C VAL A 26 3.63 4.35 -4.70
N ARG A 27 4.75 3.63 -4.59
CA ARG A 27 5.93 3.85 -5.44
C ARG A 27 6.21 2.69 -6.38
N GLY A 28 5.73 1.49 -6.06
CA GLY A 28 5.82 0.32 -6.92
C GLY A 28 4.57 0.08 -7.77
N THR A 29 3.91 1.15 -8.23
CA THR A 29 2.60 1.07 -8.91
C THR A 29 2.60 0.16 -10.15
N LYS A 30 3.75 -0.02 -10.83
CA LYS A 30 3.87 -0.96 -11.96
C LYS A 30 3.61 -2.43 -11.58
N THR A 31 3.79 -2.81 -10.31
CA THR A 31 3.43 -4.15 -9.84
C THR A 31 1.93 -4.39 -9.89
N LEU A 32 1.10 -3.33 -9.86
CA LEU A 32 -0.34 -3.45 -10.05
C LEU A 32 -0.68 -4.06 -11.42
N ASP A 33 0.08 -3.74 -12.47
CA ASP A 33 -0.15 -4.30 -13.81
C ASP A 33 0.14 -5.80 -13.85
N LEU A 34 1.13 -6.27 -13.09
CA LEU A 34 1.42 -7.68 -12.94
C LEU A 34 0.32 -8.41 -12.17
N ILE A 35 -0.19 -7.80 -11.09
CA ILE A 35 -1.32 -8.36 -10.32
C ILE A 35 -2.56 -8.49 -11.19
N LYS A 36 -2.85 -7.50 -12.05
CA LYS A 36 -3.96 -7.53 -13.03
C LYS A 36 -3.81 -8.65 -14.06
N GLN A 37 -2.59 -9.03 -14.41
CA GLN A 37 -2.34 -10.15 -15.34
C GLN A 37 -2.52 -11.51 -14.67
N GLY A 38 -2.37 -11.58 -13.34
CA GLY A 38 -2.69 -12.76 -12.57
C GLY A 38 -2.11 -12.72 -11.17
N PHE A 39 -2.88 -13.23 -10.20
CA PHE A 39 -2.45 -13.38 -8.81
C PHE A 39 -2.72 -14.83 -8.36
N PRO A 40 -1.87 -15.42 -7.49
CA PRO A 40 -2.09 -16.79 -7.03
C PRO A 40 -3.40 -16.95 -6.27
N SER A 41 -4.15 -18.02 -6.58
CA SER A 41 -5.43 -18.30 -5.95
C SER A 41 -5.28 -18.59 -4.45
N GLY A 42 -6.25 -18.10 -3.67
CA GLY A 42 -6.33 -18.36 -2.23
C GLY A 42 -5.31 -17.63 -1.35
N LYS A 43 -4.40 -16.84 -1.94
CA LYS A 43 -3.40 -16.05 -1.21
C LYS A 43 -3.95 -14.68 -0.81
N LEU A 44 -3.42 -14.12 0.28
CA LEU A 44 -3.74 -12.75 0.71
C LEU A 44 -2.87 -11.74 -0.02
N LEU A 45 -3.47 -10.62 -0.39
CA LEU A 45 -2.80 -9.48 -0.99
C LEU A 45 -2.79 -8.30 0.00
N PHE A 46 -1.63 -7.98 0.54
CA PHE A 46 -1.42 -6.81 1.37
C PHE A 46 -1.11 -5.61 0.46
N ALA A 47 -2.11 -4.75 0.28
CA ALA A 47 -2.08 -3.60 -0.61
C ALA A 47 -1.52 -2.37 0.13
N GLY A 48 -0.24 -2.06 -0.08
CA GLY A 48 0.45 -0.92 0.52
C GLY A 48 0.07 0.40 -0.12
N VAL A 49 -1.12 0.93 0.21
CA VAL A 49 -1.70 2.14 -0.41
C VAL A 49 -1.56 3.41 0.44
N VAL A 50 -1.20 3.28 1.72
CA VAL A 50 -0.90 4.41 2.62
C VAL A 50 0.60 4.68 2.64
N ASP A 51 1.05 5.90 2.31
CA ASP A 51 2.48 6.17 2.15
C ASP A 51 3.22 6.27 3.50
N GLY A 52 4.06 5.27 3.79
CA GLY A 52 4.91 5.28 4.99
C GLY A 52 6.20 6.08 4.87
N ARG A 53 6.44 6.79 3.75
CA ARG A 53 7.69 7.55 3.48
C ARG A 53 7.47 9.05 3.32
N ASN A 54 6.27 9.54 3.57
CA ASN A 54 5.96 10.95 3.44
C ASN A 54 4.99 11.37 4.54
N ILE A 55 4.68 12.66 4.55
CA ILE A 55 3.86 13.31 5.58
C ILE A 55 2.48 13.71 5.09
N TRP A 56 2.12 13.40 3.84
CA TRP A 56 0.86 13.84 3.25
C TRP A 56 -0.29 12.93 3.66
N ALA A 57 -1.44 13.53 3.96
CA ALA A 57 -2.68 12.80 4.15
C ALA A 57 -3.02 11.98 2.89
N ASN A 58 -3.47 10.74 3.09
CA ASN A 58 -3.75 9.82 2.00
C ASN A 58 -4.93 10.31 1.15
N ASN A 59 -4.82 10.17 -0.19
CA ASN A 59 -5.96 10.31 -1.07
C ASN A 59 -6.85 9.06 -0.96
N LEU A 60 -7.84 9.11 -0.07
CA LEU A 60 -8.72 7.98 0.25
C LEU A 60 -9.53 7.50 -0.95
N GLU A 61 -9.97 8.40 -1.82
CA GLU A 61 -10.75 8.05 -3.02
C GLU A 61 -9.90 7.21 -3.99
N SER A 62 -8.67 7.66 -4.30
CA SER A 62 -7.75 6.93 -5.16
C SER A 62 -7.36 5.57 -4.57
N SER A 63 -7.08 5.53 -3.27
CA SER A 63 -6.78 4.29 -2.55
C SER A 63 -7.97 3.32 -2.59
N LEU A 64 -9.19 3.80 -2.37
CA LEU A 64 -10.40 2.99 -2.41
C LEU A 64 -10.64 2.40 -3.80
N ASN A 65 -10.49 3.20 -4.86
CA ASN A 65 -10.62 2.72 -6.24
C ASN A 65 -9.60 1.61 -6.57
N THR A 66 -8.36 1.77 -6.07
CA THR A 66 -7.30 0.76 -6.21
C THR A 66 -7.66 -0.52 -5.46
N LEU A 67 -8.11 -0.41 -4.20
CA LEU A 67 -8.51 -1.55 -3.37
C LEU A 67 -9.72 -2.30 -3.95
N GLN A 68 -10.69 -1.59 -4.52
CA GLN A 68 -11.82 -2.21 -5.21
C GLN A 68 -11.36 -2.99 -6.45
N THR A 69 -10.52 -2.38 -7.28
CA THR A 69 -9.93 -3.05 -8.46
C THR A 69 -9.19 -4.33 -8.06
N LEU A 70 -8.41 -4.28 -6.97
CA LEU A 70 -7.73 -5.45 -6.45
C LEU A 70 -8.71 -6.51 -5.93
N GLY A 71 -9.76 -6.09 -5.24
CA GLY A 71 -10.81 -6.98 -4.73
C GLY A 71 -11.53 -7.73 -5.85
N ASP A 72 -11.74 -7.10 -7.00
CA ASP A 72 -12.34 -7.74 -8.18
C ASP A 72 -11.41 -8.82 -8.80
N ILE A 73 -10.10 -8.72 -8.57
CA ILE A 73 -9.10 -9.68 -9.08
C ILE A 73 -8.93 -10.86 -8.13
N VAL A 74 -8.77 -10.60 -6.82
CA VAL A 74 -8.35 -11.63 -5.85
C VAL A 74 -9.46 -12.07 -4.87
N GLY A 75 -10.61 -11.39 -4.87
CA GLY A 75 -11.65 -11.52 -3.86
C GLY A 75 -11.51 -10.46 -2.76
N LYS A 76 -12.62 -9.82 -2.39
CA LYS A 76 -12.63 -8.71 -1.42
C LYS A 76 -12.10 -9.13 -0.05
N GLU A 77 -12.36 -10.37 0.35
CA GLU A 77 -11.89 -10.98 1.60
C GLU A 77 -10.39 -11.33 1.59
N LYS A 78 -9.74 -11.26 0.43
CA LYS A 78 -8.31 -11.54 0.27
C LYS A 78 -7.45 -10.29 0.18
N VAL A 79 -8.06 -9.11 0.11
CA VAL A 79 -7.34 -7.84 0.14
C VAL A 79 -7.21 -7.35 1.58
N VAL A 80 -5.98 -7.09 2.00
CA VAL A 80 -5.65 -6.48 3.29
C VAL A 80 -5.09 -5.09 3.03
N VAL A 81 -5.71 -4.06 3.61
CA VAL A 81 -5.19 -2.69 3.55
C VAL A 81 -3.90 -2.62 4.36
N SER A 82 -2.85 -2.04 3.78
CA SER A 82 -1.53 -1.93 4.40
C SER A 82 -0.88 -0.58 4.07
N THR A 83 0.21 -0.27 4.77
CA THR A 83 1.12 0.81 4.41
C THR A 83 2.07 0.38 3.28
N SER A 84 2.58 1.34 2.52
CA SER A 84 3.52 1.14 1.40
C SER A 84 4.86 0.56 1.86
N CYS A 85 5.26 0.88 3.10
CA CYS A 85 6.41 0.34 3.80
C CYS A 85 6.23 0.57 5.31
N SER A 86 7.28 0.26 6.09
CA SER A 86 7.35 0.62 7.51
C SER A 86 7.16 2.12 7.72
N LEU A 87 6.42 2.48 8.76
CA LEU A 87 6.23 3.87 9.22
C LEU A 87 7.48 4.45 9.91
N LEU A 88 8.56 3.67 10.05
CA LEU A 88 9.88 4.14 10.49
C LEU A 88 10.38 5.34 9.67
N HIS A 89 9.92 5.49 8.43
CA HIS A 89 10.38 6.51 7.50
C HIS A 89 9.50 7.78 7.48
N THR A 90 8.56 7.92 8.41
CA THR A 90 7.77 9.15 8.59
C THR A 90 7.86 9.64 10.04
N ALA A 91 7.36 10.85 10.28
CA ALA A 91 7.29 11.42 11.63
C ALA A 91 6.26 10.65 12.50
N VAL A 92 6.34 10.80 13.82
CA VAL A 92 5.56 9.95 14.74
C VAL A 92 4.10 10.38 14.83
N ASP A 93 3.82 11.63 15.19
CA ASP A 93 2.45 12.08 15.44
C ASP A 93 2.29 13.59 15.17
N LEU A 94 1.36 13.94 14.28
CA LEU A 94 1.05 15.31 13.87
C LEU A 94 0.43 16.14 15.00
N VAL A 95 -0.15 15.52 16.04
CA VAL A 95 -0.74 16.23 17.18
C VAL A 95 0.26 17.15 17.89
N ASN A 96 1.56 16.81 17.82
CA ASN A 96 2.63 17.55 18.47
C ASN A 96 3.05 18.83 17.71
N GLU A 97 2.59 19.01 16.46
CA GLU A 97 2.88 20.21 15.69
C GLU A 97 2.02 21.39 16.15
N THR A 98 2.43 22.10 17.19
CA THR A 98 1.60 23.17 17.78
C THR A 98 1.61 24.50 17.02
N LYS A 99 2.51 24.67 16.04
CA LYS A 99 2.74 25.94 15.33
C LYS A 99 2.17 25.98 13.92
N LEU A 100 1.95 24.82 13.29
CA LEU A 100 1.32 24.76 11.98
C LEU A 100 -0.15 25.15 12.10
N ASP A 101 -0.64 25.92 11.14
CA ASP A 101 -2.05 26.27 11.05
C ASP A 101 -2.89 25.03 10.70
N GLN A 102 -4.20 25.14 10.93
CA GLN A 102 -5.12 24.02 10.76
C GLN A 102 -5.31 23.61 9.29
N GLU A 103 -5.17 24.55 8.36
CA GLU A 103 -5.32 24.25 6.93
C GLU A 103 -4.15 23.39 6.46
N ILE A 104 -2.91 23.77 6.76
CA ILE A 104 -1.73 22.95 6.43
C ILE A 104 -1.81 21.58 7.12
N LYS A 105 -2.16 21.53 8.42
CA LYS A 105 -2.32 20.26 9.13
C LYS A 105 -3.32 19.32 8.47
N SER A 106 -4.39 19.85 7.88
CA SER A 106 -5.40 19.02 7.19
C SER A 106 -4.84 18.29 5.98
N TRP A 107 -3.72 18.75 5.41
CA TRP A 107 -3.04 18.11 4.28
C TRP A 107 -2.04 17.05 4.72
N LEU A 108 -1.76 16.94 6.02
CA LEU A 108 -0.70 16.09 6.57
C LEU A 108 -1.25 14.90 7.35
N ALA A 109 -0.47 13.82 7.40
CA ALA A 109 -0.66 12.64 8.23
C ALA A 109 0.70 12.04 8.56
N PHE A 110 0.99 11.84 9.85
CA PHE A 110 2.20 11.17 10.34
C PHE A 110 1.85 9.71 10.71
N ALA A 111 2.76 8.96 11.35
CA ALA A 111 2.55 7.53 11.61
C ALA A 111 1.31 7.18 12.46
N ALA A 112 0.89 8.07 13.36
CA ALA A 112 -0.28 7.86 14.21
C ALA A 112 -1.63 8.11 13.51
N GLN A 113 -1.64 8.84 12.39
CA GLN A 113 -2.83 9.19 11.60
C GLN A 113 -3.12 8.10 10.56
#